data_AF-A0AAW6FYE0-F1
#
_entry.id   AF-A0AAW6FYE0-F1
#
_cell.length_a   1.000
_cell.length_b   1.000
_cell.length_c   1.000
_cell.angle_alpha   90.00
_cell.angle_beta   90.00
_cell.angle_gamma   90.00
#
_symmetry.space_group_name_H-M   'P 1'
#
loop_
_entity.id
_entity.type
_entity.pdbx_description
1 polymer ?
#
loop_
_entity_poly.entity_id
_entity_poly.type
_entity_poly.pdbx_seq_one_letter_code
_entity_poly.pdbx_strand_id
1 'polypeptide(L)'
;MSITLVAVGNGGYNLASDIKNANLFTEAKLIVCDTDNQELANNAAQADASFRLDEIREAKSNLTGLVENVISQMTDTTLICATLGGQTGSIYAPLIALAAILKGKFVCSIFSMPFEFEGVRITKQAGTAKIQLITASNFAIQQNNEMLKEIGDTDIVNMNKPIVEAIKTAISCYSFIKLASANNNEIQEIIPENYRKQKEKPLIWFRSDCYRGISDKDRKEVFDSFL
;
A
#
# COMPACT_ATOMS: atom_id res chain seq x y z
N MET A 1 -10.28 -12.40 12.05
CA MET A 1 -9.48 -12.77 10.86
C MET A 1 -8.07 -12.29 11.12
N SER A 2 -7.06 -13.15 11.01
CA SER A 2 -5.68 -12.75 11.27
C SER A 2 -5.16 -11.91 10.11
N ILE A 3 -4.80 -10.65 10.37
CA ILE A 3 -4.33 -9.70 9.37
C ILE A 3 -2.85 -9.42 9.63
N THR A 4 -2.07 -9.34 8.56
CA THR A 4 -0.69 -8.85 8.61
C THR A 4 -0.62 -7.46 7.99
N LEU A 5 -0.18 -6.47 8.76
CA LEU A 5 0.27 -5.16 8.27
C LEU A 5 1.74 -5.30 7.87
N VAL A 6 2.05 -4.99 6.62
CA VAL A 6 3.42 -5.02 6.09
C VAL A 6 3.84 -3.59 5.78
N ALA A 7 4.62 -3.01 6.67
CA ALA A 7 5.21 -1.69 6.51
C ALA A 7 6.46 -1.77 5.63
N VAL A 8 6.47 -1.02 4.52
CA VAL A 8 7.60 -0.99 3.59
C VAL A 8 8.21 0.41 3.54
N GLY A 9 9.43 0.53 4.07
CA GLY A 9 10.11 1.81 4.26
C GLY A 9 9.55 2.63 5.45
N ASN A 10 10.27 3.67 5.86
CA ASN A 10 9.88 4.52 6.99
C ASN A 10 8.48 5.15 6.84
N GLY A 11 8.13 5.69 5.66
CA GLY A 11 6.78 6.22 5.45
C GLY A 11 5.69 5.15 5.50
N GLY A 12 5.99 3.93 5.03
CA GLY A 12 5.10 2.77 5.18
C GLY A 12 4.93 2.35 6.63
N TYR A 13 5.98 2.44 7.44
CA TYR A 13 5.92 2.22 8.89
C TYR A 13 5.03 3.24 9.59
N ASN A 14 5.19 4.53 9.30
CA ASN A 14 4.33 5.57 9.89
C ASN A 14 2.86 5.32 9.56
N LEU A 15 2.55 5.00 8.30
CA LEU A 15 1.18 4.66 7.89
C LEU A 15 0.65 3.40 8.58
N ALA A 16 1.44 2.33 8.66
CA ALA A 16 1.04 1.11 9.35
C ALA A 16 0.82 1.33 10.86
N SER A 17 1.67 2.16 11.48
CA SER A 17 1.56 2.57 12.88
C SER A 17 0.27 3.34 13.12
N ASP A 18 -0.08 4.31 12.27
CA ASP A 18 -1.33 5.07 12.39
C ASP A 18 -2.57 4.16 12.26
N ILE A 19 -2.54 3.19 11.34
CA ILE A 19 -3.59 2.18 11.18
C ILE A 19 -3.71 1.30 12.44
N LYS A 20 -2.57 0.87 13.01
CA LYS A 20 -2.52 0.05 14.22
C LYS A 20 -3.03 0.83 15.43
N ASN A 21 -2.60 2.07 15.61
CA ASN A 21 -3.00 2.97 16.69
C ASN A 21 -4.46 3.39 16.61
N ALA A 22 -5.03 3.44 15.40
CA ALA A 22 -6.47 3.63 15.19
C ALA A 22 -7.31 2.41 15.59
N ASN A 23 -6.69 1.29 16.01
CA ASN A 23 -7.34 0.06 16.46
C ASN A 23 -8.35 -0.50 15.43
N LEU A 24 -8.04 -0.37 14.14
CA LEU A 24 -8.92 -0.82 13.05
C LEU A 24 -8.98 -2.35 12.94
N PHE A 25 -7.92 -3.02 13.37
CA PHE A 25 -7.76 -4.47 13.28
C PHE A 25 -7.25 -5.02 14.61
N THR A 26 -8.08 -5.79 15.30
CA THR A 26 -7.71 -6.47 16.54
C THR A 26 -6.60 -7.49 16.25
N GLU A 27 -5.50 -7.44 17.01
CA GLU A 27 -4.37 -8.39 16.93
C GLU A 27 -3.70 -8.48 15.54
N ALA A 28 -3.64 -7.36 14.81
CA ALA A 28 -2.90 -7.34 13.55
C ALA A 28 -1.38 -7.52 13.80
N LYS A 29 -0.79 -8.51 13.12
CA LYS A 29 0.66 -8.71 13.08
C LYS A 29 1.30 -7.58 12.28
N LEU A 30 2.36 -6.96 12.80
CA LEU A 30 3.14 -5.95 12.10
C LEU A 30 4.48 -6.55 11.64
N ILE A 31 4.72 -6.49 10.33
CA ILE A 31 6.01 -6.79 9.71
C ILE A 31 6.60 -5.49 9.18
N VAL A 32 7.85 -5.20 9.49
CA VAL A 32 8.58 -4.03 8.98
C VAL A 32 9.67 -4.47 8.01
N CYS A 33 9.69 -3.88 6.82
CA CYS A 33 10.69 -4.14 5.80
C CYS A 33 11.36 -2.82 5.40
N ASP A 34 12.68 -2.77 5.46
CA ASP A 34 13.41 -1.57 5.03
C ASP A 34 14.74 -1.94 4.37
N THR A 35 15.23 -1.03 3.53
CA THR A 35 16.59 -1.03 3.00
C THR A 35 17.54 -0.15 3.82
N ASP A 36 17.10 0.48 4.90
CA ASP A 36 17.99 1.19 5.82
C ASP A 36 18.09 0.41 7.14
N ASN A 37 19.31 0.08 7.57
CA ASN A 37 19.53 -0.70 8.79
C ASN A 37 19.15 0.08 10.06
N GLN A 38 19.37 1.38 10.07
CA GLN A 38 19.07 2.23 11.21
C GLN A 38 17.57 2.41 11.36
N GLU A 39 16.87 2.74 10.28
CA GLU A 39 15.41 2.85 10.29
C GLU A 39 14.74 1.52 10.61
N LEU A 40 15.25 0.41 10.05
CA LEU A 40 14.76 -0.93 10.38
C LEU A 40 14.92 -1.23 11.86
N ALA A 41 16.09 -0.96 12.45
CA ALA A 41 16.34 -1.20 13.87
C ALA A 41 15.44 -0.35 14.77
N ASN A 42 15.22 0.92 14.41
CA ASN A 42 14.33 1.83 15.14
C ASN A 42 12.89 1.29 15.16
N ASN A 43 12.42 0.82 14.01
CA ASN A 43 11.03 0.42 13.80
C ASN A 43 10.75 -1.04 14.22
N ALA A 44 11.78 -1.89 14.29
CA ALA A 44 11.66 -3.30 14.66
C ALA A 44 11.15 -3.52 16.10
N ALA A 45 11.39 -2.57 17.01
CA ALA A 45 11.00 -2.71 18.42
C ALA A 45 9.47 -2.84 18.63
N GLN A 46 8.67 -2.34 17.69
CA GLN A 46 7.20 -2.39 17.73
C GLN A 46 6.60 -3.44 16.76
N ALA A 47 7.46 -4.16 16.04
CA ALA A 47 7.09 -5.13 15.02
C ALA A 47 7.17 -6.56 15.55
N ASP A 48 6.30 -7.44 15.03
CA ASP A 48 6.33 -8.88 15.29
C ASP A 48 7.42 -9.59 14.48
N ALA A 49 7.82 -9.00 13.35
CA ALA A 49 8.98 -9.41 12.57
C ALA A 49 9.56 -8.22 11.79
N SER A 50 10.86 -8.26 11.51
CA SER A 50 11.53 -7.26 10.69
C SER A 50 12.46 -7.92 9.67
N PHE A 51 12.54 -7.32 8.48
CA PHE A 51 13.32 -7.84 7.36
C PHE A 51 14.14 -6.73 6.71
N ARG A 52 15.45 -6.97 6.63
CA ARG A 52 16.33 -6.15 5.78
C ARG A 52 16.16 -6.60 4.34
N LEU A 53 15.85 -5.64 3.47
CA LEU A 53 15.68 -5.86 2.04
C LEU A 53 17.01 -5.63 1.32
N ASP A 54 17.34 -6.50 0.37
CA ASP A 54 18.53 -6.37 -0.48
C ASP A 54 18.36 -5.25 -1.50
N GLU A 55 19.41 -4.48 -1.77
CA GLU A 55 19.35 -3.37 -2.72
C GLU A 55 19.16 -3.85 -4.16
N ILE A 56 17.99 -3.53 -4.73
CA ILE A 56 17.67 -3.68 -6.15
C ILE A 56 17.26 -2.34 -6.77
N ARG A 57 17.40 -2.22 -8.09
CA ARG A 57 17.13 -0.96 -8.81
C ARG A 57 15.65 -0.72 -9.09
N GLU A 58 14.89 -1.78 -9.30
CA GLU A 58 13.51 -1.73 -9.75
C GLU A 58 12.79 -3.02 -9.39
N ALA A 59 11.46 -2.94 -9.27
CA ALA A 59 10.62 -4.09 -8.99
C ALA A 59 10.39 -4.89 -10.27
N LYS A 60 10.95 -6.11 -10.34
CA LYS A 60 10.74 -7.06 -11.44
C LYS A 60 10.19 -8.37 -10.95
N SER A 61 9.32 -8.99 -11.74
CA SER A 61 8.64 -10.23 -11.36
C SER A 61 9.60 -11.42 -11.13
N ASN A 62 10.75 -11.44 -11.79
CA ASN A 62 11.78 -12.46 -11.58
C ASN A 62 12.56 -12.28 -10.26
N LEU A 63 12.37 -11.17 -9.56
CA LEU A 63 13.00 -10.87 -8.27
C LEU A 63 12.11 -11.22 -7.06
N THR A 64 10.91 -11.77 -7.26
CA THR A 64 10.00 -12.10 -6.13
C THR A 64 10.63 -13.07 -5.13
N GLY A 65 11.61 -13.88 -5.57
CA GLY A 65 12.38 -14.77 -4.70
C GLY A 65 13.14 -14.05 -3.57
N LEU A 66 13.48 -12.75 -3.75
CA LEU A 66 14.22 -11.96 -2.76
C LEU A 66 13.39 -11.63 -1.51
N VAL A 67 12.06 -11.72 -1.59
CA VAL A 67 11.15 -11.34 -0.51
C VAL A 67 10.36 -12.53 0.06
N GLU A 68 10.72 -13.77 -0.31
CA GLU A 68 10.03 -14.99 0.14
C GLU A 68 10.04 -15.16 1.66
N ASN A 69 11.12 -14.72 2.34
CA ASN A 69 11.20 -14.70 3.80
C ASN A 69 10.11 -13.82 4.42
N VAL A 70 9.82 -12.65 3.82
CA VAL A 70 8.73 -11.77 4.23
C VAL A 70 7.39 -12.49 4.03
N ILE A 71 7.16 -13.09 2.86
CA ILE A 71 5.89 -13.74 2.52
C ILE A 71 5.58 -14.91 3.48
N SER A 72 6.62 -15.67 3.87
CA SER A 72 6.47 -16.80 4.79
C SER A 72 5.94 -16.42 6.17
N GLN A 73 6.08 -15.15 6.58
CA GLN A 73 5.60 -14.64 7.86
C GLN A 73 4.21 -13.99 7.79
N MET A 74 3.64 -13.83 6.59
CA MET A 74 2.33 -13.20 6.42
C MET A 74 1.19 -14.19 6.63
N THR A 75 0.06 -13.67 7.09
CA THR A 75 -1.24 -14.37 7.11
C THR A 75 -1.87 -14.40 5.72
N ASP A 76 -3.06 -14.98 5.59
CA ASP A 76 -3.77 -15.05 4.30
C ASP A 76 -4.29 -13.68 3.84
N THR A 77 -4.56 -12.77 4.77
CA THR A 77 -4.99 -11.39 4.47
C THR A 77 -3.89 -10.43 4.87
N THR A 78 -3.29 -9.77 3.87
CA THR A 78 -2.16 -8.87 4.06
C THR A 78 -2.51 -7.46 3.59
N LEU A 79 -2.21 -6.46 4.43
CA LEU A 79 -2.28 -5.05 4.08
C LEU A 79 -0.86 -4.51 3.92
N ILE A 80 -0.50 -4.08 2.72
CA ILE A 80 0.83 -3.58 2.40
C ILE A 80 0.78 -2.06 2.47
N CYS A 81 1.52 -1.48 3.41
CA CYS A 81 1.56 -0.05 3.69
C CYS A 81 2.84 0.57 3.14
N ALA A 82 2.72 1.58 2.28
CA ALA A 82 3.87 2.24 1.67
C ALA A 82 3.61 3.72 1.35
N THR A 83 4.66 4.54 1.36
CA THR A 83 4.64 5.87 0.74
C THR A 83 5.43 5.80 -0.56
N LEU A 84 4.82 6.23 -1.66
CA LEU A 84 5.44 6.16 -2.99
C LEU A 84 6.23 7.42 -3.31
N GLY A 85 7.24 7.27 -4.16
CA GLY A 85 8.15 8.33 -4.58
C GLY A 85 9.57 8.09 -4.09
N GLY A 86 9.72 7.60 -2.86
CA GLY A 86 10.99 7.10 -2.31
C GLY A 86 11.37 5.72 -2.85
N GLN A 87 12.63 5.30 -2.68
CA GLN A 87 13.13 4.03 -3.22
C GLN A 87 12.46 2.81 -2.57
N THR A 88 12.49 2.70 -1.24
CA THR A 88 12.02 1.51 -0.52
C THR A 88 10.53 1.24 -0.78
N GLY A 89 9.68 2.24 -0.58
CA GLY A 89 8.24 2.10 -0.80
C GLY A 89 7.91 1.80 -2.27
N SER A 90 8.53 2.49 -3.22
CA SER A 90 8.20 2.32 -4.65
C SER A 90 8.77 1.06 -5.30
N ILE A 91 9.83 0.46 -4.74
CA ILE A 91 10.44 -0.74 -5.32
C ILE A 91 9.94 -2.00 -4.62
N TYR A 92 9.93 -2.02 -3.30
CA TYR A 92 9.70 -3.27 -2.57
C TYR A 92 8.23 -3.49 -2.24
N ALA A 93 7.41 -2.45 -2.07
CA ALA A 93 5.99 -2.66 -1.84
C ALA A 93 5.31 -3.36 -3.03
N PRO A 94 5.54 -2.96 -4.30
CA PRO A 94 5.01 -3.72 -5.44
C PRO A 94 5.58 -5.13 -5.53
N LEU A 95 6.88 -5.32 -5.26
CA LEU A 95 7.52 -6.64 -5.33
C LEU A 95 6.96 -7.61 -4.28
N ILE A 96 6.77 -7.13 -3.04
CA ILE A 96 6.16 -7.88 -1.94
C ILE A 96 4.70 -8.18 -2.26
N ALA A 97 3.93 -7.22 -2.78
CA ALA A 97 2.55 -7.42 -3.21
C ALA A 97 2.45 -8.53 -4.27
N LEU A 98 3.34 -8.48 -5.27
CA LEU A 98 3.36 -9.47 -6.34
C LEU A 98 3.71 -10.85 -5.81
N ALA A 99 4.74 -10.96 -4.96
CA ALA A 99 5.11 -12.22 -4.35
C ALA A 99 3.98 -12.79 -3.48
N ALA A 100 3.28 -11.96 -2.71
CA ALA A 100 2.16 -12.38 -1.87
C ALA A 100 0.97 -12.90 -2.68
N ILE A 101 0.52 -12.14 -3.71
CA ILE A 101 -0.65 -12.52 -4.50
C ILE A 101 -0.39 -13.79 -5.33
N LEU A 102 0.84 -13.99 -5.83
CA LEU A 102 1.26 -15.22 -6.52
C LEU A 102 1.30 -16.44 -5.60
N LYS A 103 1.34 -16.24 -4.27
CA LYS A 103 1.24 -17.31 -3.26
C LYS A 103 -0.19 -17.50 -2.76
N GLY A 104 -1.18 -16.90 -3.44
CA GLY A 104 -2.60 -17.04 -3.11
C GLY A 104 -3.07 -16.22 -1.92
N LYS A 105 -2.26 -15.26 -1.43
CA LYS A 105 -2.68 -14.36 -0.35
C LYS A 105 -3.63 -13.29 -0.89
N PHE A 106 -4.58 -12.87 -0.07
CA PHE A 106 -5.36 -11.67 -0.31
C PHE A 106 -4.49 -10.44 -0.01
N VAL A 107 -4.27 -9.60 -1.02
CA VAL A 107 -3.42 -8.42 -0.94
C VAL A 107 -4.25 -7.14 -1.04
N CYS A 108 -4.19 -6.31 0.00
CA CYS A 108 -4.68 -4.94 -0.02
C CYS A 108 -3.48 -3.98 0.04
N SER A 109 -3.28 -3.16 -0.98
CA SER A 109 -2.22 -2.15 -0.96
C SER A 109 -2.76 -0.81 -0.48
N ILE A 110 -2.14 -0.24 0.54
CA ILE A 110 -2.50 1.04 1.15
C ILE A 110 -1.32 1.97 0.98
N PHE A 111 -1.47 3.02 0.16
CA PHE A 111 -0.33 3.85 -0.19
C PHE A 111 -0.64 5.31 -0.44
N SER A 112 0.36 6.16 -0.26
CA SER A 112 0.30 7.58 -0.63
C SER A 112 1.12 7.88 -1.89
N MET A 113 0.61 8.78 -2.72
CA MET A 113 1.35 9.45 -3.79
C MET A 113 2.08 10.67 -3.22
N PRO A 114 3.25 11.06 -3.78
CA PRO A 114 4.03 12.20 -3.30
C PRO A 114 3.32 13.53 -3.59
N PHE A 115 3.79 14.60 -2.93
CA PHE A 115 3.45 15.98 -3.30
C PHE A 115 4.13 16.37 -4.62
N GLU A 116 3.56 17.36 -5.32
CA GLU A 116 4.14 17.86 -6.58
C GLU A 116 5.50 18.53 -6.36
N PHE A 117 5.71 19.16 -5.19
CA PHE A 117 6.98 19.82 -4.86
C PHE A 117 8.16 18.86 -4.67
N GLU A 118 7.91 17.55 -4.48
CA GLU A 118 8.96 16.54 -4.34
C GLU A 118 9.67 16.23 -5.67
N GLY A 119 9.09 16.69 -6.80
CA GLY A 119 9.76 16.74 -8.09
C GLY A 119 9.43 15.61 -9.05
N VAL A 120 9.65 15.87 -10.34
CA VAL A 120 9.19 15.04 -11.47
C VAL A 120 9.68 13.60 -11.41
N ARG A 121 10.93 13.37 -10.98
CA ARG A 121 11.49 12.01 -10.86
C ARG A 121 10.74 11.19 -9.81
N ILE A 122 10.44 11.80 -8.67
CA ILE A 122 9.70 11.19 -7.55
C ILE A 122 8.27 10.86 -8.01
N THR A 123 7.60 11.80 -8.68
CA THR A 123 6.26 11.58 -9.25
C THR A 123 6.24 10.46 -10.28
N LYS A 124 7.23 10.40 -11.19
CA LYS A 124 7.33 9.33 -12.20
C LYS A 124 7.51 7.95 -11.55
N GLN A 125 8.42 7.84 -10.58
CA GLN A 125 8.67 6.60 -9.84
C GLN A 125 7.41 6.14 -9.08
N ALA A 126 6.72 7.08 -8.42
CA ALA A 126 5.46 6.78 -7.75
C ALA A 126 4.38 6.32 -8.73
N GLY A 127 4.33 6.90 -9.94
CA GLY A 127 3.43 6.50 -11.01
C GLY A 127 3.62 5.05 -11.44
N THR A 128 4.86 4.63 -11.71
CA THR A 128 5.19 3.22 -12.02
C THR A 128 4.80 2.30 -10.87
N ALA A 129 5.22 2.61 -9.64
CA ALA A 129 4.94 1.80 -8.47
C ALA A 129 3.44 1.66 -8.18
N LYS A 130 2.66 2.73 -8.37
CA LYS A 130 1.20 2.72 -8.24
C LYS A 130 0.58 1.67 -9.17
N ILE A 131 0.94 1.68 -10.45
CA ILE A 131 0.34 0.75 -11.41
C ILE A 131 0.77 -0.68 -11.09
N GLN A 132 2.04 -0.90 -10.75
CA GLN A 132 2.53 -2.21 -10.30
C GLN A 132 1.78 -2.72 -9.05
N LEU A 133 1.50 -1.86 -8.05
CA LEU A 133 0.70 -2.23 -6.88
C LEU A 133 -0.74 -2.59 -7.25
N ILE A 134 -1.38 -1.84 -8.16
CA ILE A 134 -2.72 -2.17 -8.66
C ILE A 134 -2.72 -3.52 -9.38
N THR A 135 -1.67 -3.82 -10.16
CA THR A 135 -1.48 -5.13 -10.79
C THR A 135 -1.22 -6.25 -9.79
N ALA A 136 -0.65 -5.93 -8.63
CA ALA A 136 -0.26 -6.90 -7.62
C ALA A 136 -1.23 -7.01 -6.43
N SER A 137 -2.43 -6.42 -6.50
CA SER A 137 -3.37 -6.37 -5.37
C SER A 137 -4.78 -6.80 -5.75
N ASN A 138 -5.51 -7.35 -4.78
CA ASN A 138 -6.96 -7.57 -4.88
C ASN A 138 -7.75 -6.29 -4.55
N PHE A 139 -7.19 -5.42 -3.72
CA PHE A 139 -7.76 -4.12 -3.40
C PHE A 139 -6.65 -3.09 -3.23
N ALA A 140 -6.88 -1.85 -3.64
CA ALA A 140 -5.94 -0.77 -3.41
C ALA A 140 -6.65 0.47 -2.84
N ILE A 141 -5.98 1.10 -1.88
CA ILE A 141 -6.38 2.35 -1.26
C ILE A 141 -5.24 3.33 -1.47
N GLN A 142 -5.52 4.39 -2.22
CA GLN A 142 -4.55 5.42 -2.54
C GLN A 142 -4.93 6.73 -1.86
N GLN A 143 -3.94 7.39 -1.26
CA GLN A 143 -4.00 8.82 -0.93
C GLN A 143 -3.17 9.62 -1.94
N ASN A 144 -3.66 10.78 -2.39
CA ASN A 144 -2.88 11.75 -3.16
C ASN A 144 -2.50 12.93 -2.27
N ASN A 145 -1.24 12.97 -1.79
CA ASN A 145 -0.81 13.98 -0.83
C ASN A 145 -0.95 15.40 -1.35
N GLU A 146 -0.85 15.62 -2.67
CA GLU A 146 -1.10 16.94 -3.27
C GLU A 146 -2.48 17.51 -2.93
N MET A 147 -3.49 16.65 -2.71
CA MET A 147 -4.85 17.08 -2.42
C MET A 147 -5.10 17.43 -0.95
N LEU A 148 -4.13 17.24 -0.07
CA LEU A 148 -4.24 17.61 1.35
C LEU A 148 -4.41 19.13 1.53
N LYS A 149 -3.84 19.93 0.61
CA LYS A 149 -4.00 21.38 0.59
C LYS A 149 -5.46 21.83 0.42
N GLU A 150 -6.31 21.02 -0.22
CA GLU A 150 -7.72 21.35 -0.44
C GLU A 150 -8.58 21.15 0.82
N ILE A 151 -8.11 20.38 1.79
CA ILE A 151 -8.83 20.12 3.05
C ILE A 151 -8.23 20.89 4.23
N GLY A 152 -7.21 21.73 3.98
CA GLY A 152 -6.54 22.54 5.02
C GLY A 152 -5.68 21.73 5.99
N ASP A 153 -5.45 20.45 5.72
CA ASP A 153 -4.66 19.55 6.59
C ASP A 153 -3.24 19.45 6.04
N THR A 154 -2.43 20.49 6.29
CA THR A 154 -1.02 20.55 5.84
C THR A 154 -0.03 20.12 6.92
N ASP A 155 -0.52 19.65 8.07
CA ASP A 155 0.34 19.15 9.14
C ASP A 155 0.86 17.76 8.77
N ILE A 156 2.18 17.67 8.57
CA ILE A 156 2.87 16.42 8.23
C ILE A 156 2.57 15.33 9.28
N VAL A 157 2.36 15.71 10.54
CA VAL A 157 2.05 14.77 11.63
C VAL A 157 0.70 14.08 11.43
N ASN A 158 -0.29 14.78 10.86
CA ASN A 158 -1.65 14.27 10.69
C ASN A 158 -1.95 13.83 9.25
N MET A 159 -0.92 13.78 8.39
CA MET A 159 -1.03 13.53 6.96
C MET A 159 -1.75 12.20 6.60
N ASN A 160 -1.65 11.18 7.45
CA ASN A 160 -2.28 9.87 7.21
C ASN A 160 -3.73 9.79 7.71
N LYS A 161 -4.24 10.82 8.40
CA LYS A 161 -5.61 10.81 8.94
C LYS A 161 -6.67 10.54 7.86
N PRO A 162 -6.62 11.17 6.67
CA PRO A 162 -7.64 10.92 5.64
C PRO A 162 -7.70 9.46 5.17
N ILE A 163 -6.55 8.82 4.92
CA ILE A 163 -6.51 7.42 4.49
C ILE A 163 -6.92 6.47 5.61
N VAL A 164 -6.55 6.74 6.87
CA VAL A 164 -6.97 5.95 8.04
C VAL A 164 -8.48 6.03 8.25
N GLU A 165 -9.07 7.23 8.17
CA GLU A 165 -10.52 7.42 8.28
C GLU A 165 -11.28 6.76 7.12
N ALA A 166 -10.74 6.82 5.91
CA ALA A 166 -11.33 6.13 4.76
C ALA A 166 -11.33 4.61 4.95
N ILE A 167 -10.23 4.02 5.45
CA ILE A 167 -10.17 2.59 5.79
C ILE A 167 -11.22 2.25 6.84
N LYS A 168 -11.29 3.02 7.92
CA LYS A 168 -12.26 2.84 9.01
C LYS A 168 -13.69 2.80 8.48
N THR A 169 -14.06 3.75 7.63
CA THR A 169 -15.39 3.79 7.01
C THR A 169 -15.61 2.56 6.13
N ALA A 170 -14.65 2.20 5.29
CA ALA A 170 -14.76 1.07 4.38
C ALA A 170 -15.00 -0.26 5.11
N ILE A 171 -14.22 -0.55 6.14
CA ILE A 171 -14.31 -1.81 6.90
C ILE A 171 -15.53 -1.86 7.82
N SER A 172 -16.10 -0.70 8.18
CA SER A 172 -17.37 -0.65 8.92
C SER A 172 -18.58 -1.05 8.07
N CYS A 173 -18.48 -0.88 6.75
CA CYS A 173 -19.55 -1.22 5.81
C CYS A 173 -19.38 -2.62 5.22
N TYR A 174 -18.15 -3.01 4.87
CA TYR A 174 -17.89 -4.22 4.09
C TYR A 174 -16.57 -4.91 4.45
N SER A 175 -16.49 -6.23 4.21
CA SER A 175 -15.22 -6.94 4.25
C SER A 175 -14.34 -6.56 3.06
N PHE A 176 -13.01 -6.68 3.21
CA PHE A 176 -12.07 -6.46 2.12
C PHE A 176 -12.34 -7.32 0.88
N ILE A 177 -12.76 -8.57 1.06
CA ILE A 177 -13.11 -9.48 -0.05
C ILE A 177 -14.30 -8.92 -0.86
N LYS A 178 -15.30 -8.34 -0.17
CA LYS A 178 -16.45 -7.70 -0.82
C LYS A 178 -16.01 -6.43 -1.55
N LEU A 179 -15.18 -5.59 -0.93
CA LEU A 179 -14.63 -4.38 -1.56
C LEU A 179 -13.80 -4.70 -2.81
N ALA A 180 -12.95 -5.72 -2.74
CA ALA A 180 -12.13 -6.21 -3.86
C ALA A 180 -12.97 -6.70 -5.05
N SER A 181 -14.23 -7.05 -4.83
CA SER A 181 -15.16 -7.60 -5.82
C SER A 181 -16.24 -6.63 -6.28
N ALA A 182 -16.33 -5.47 -5.65
CA ALA A 182 -17.37 -4.50 -5.92
C ALA A 182 -17.06 -3.65 -7.17
N ASN A 183 -18.11 -3.00 -7.69
CA ASN A 183 -17.97 -2.07 -8.79
C ASN A 183 -17.12 -0.87 -8.36
N ASN A 184 -16.19 -0.45 -9.23
CA ASN A 184 -15.26 0.63 -8.92
C ASN A 184 -15.93 1.97 -8.63
N ASN A 185 -17.08 2.26 -9.24
CA ASN A 185 -17.82 3.50 -9.00
C ASN A 185 -18.52 3.45 -7.63
N GLU A 186 -19.14 2.32 -7.30
CA GLU A 186 -19.86 2.13 -6.03
C GLU A 186 -18.93 2.23 -4.83
N ILE A 187 -17.73 1.66 -4.90
CA ILE A 187 -16.78 1.73 -3.78
C ILE A 187 -16.24 3.14 -3.54
N GLN A 188 -16.24 4.03 -4.55
CA GLN A 188 -15.86 5.42 -4.31
C GLN A 188 -16.86 6.08 -3.37
N GLU A 189 -18.14 5.73 -3.44
CA GLU A 189 -19.20 6.33 -2.62
C GLU A 189 -19.07 6.04 -1.12
N ILE A 190 -18.23 5.06 -0.75
CA ILE A 190 -17.93 4.70 0.64
C ILE A 190 -16.91 5.67 1.26
N ILE A 191 -16.10 6.34 0.44
CA ILE A 191 -15.08 7.28 0.91
C ILE A 191 -15.79 8.50 1.54
N PRO A 192 -15.38 8.96 2.73
CA PRO A 192 -15.92 10.17 3.35
C PRO A 192 -15.97 11.35 2.36
N GLU A 193 -17.07 12.10 2.37
CA GLU A 193 -17.34 13.10 1.32
C GLU A 193 -16.24 14.16 1.20
N ASN A 194 -15.70 14.60 2.33
CA ASN A 194 -14.58 15.54 2.43
C ASN A 194 -13.27 15.03 1.80
N TYR A 195 -13.12 13.70 1.63
CA TYR A 195 -11.94 13.07 1.03
C TYR A 195 -12.15 12.60 -0.41
N ARG A 196 -13.40 12.54 -0.87
CA ARG A 196 -13.75 11.96 -2.17
C ARG A 196 -13.86 12.97 -3.32
N LYS A 197 -14.29 14.20 -3.03
CA LYS A 197 -14.59 15.21 -4.07
C LYS A 197 -13.72 16.45 -3.88
N GLN A 198 -12.59 16.48 -4.56
CA GLN A 198 -11.78 17.68 -4.73
C GLN A 198 -11.84 18.12 -6.19
N LYS A 199 -11.52 19.39 -6.44
CA LYS A 199 -11.80 20.07 -7.72
C LYS A 199 -11.26 19.35 -8.96
N GLU A 200 -10.11 18.68 -8.85
CA GLU A 200 -9.42 18.08 -10.01
C GLU A 200 -9.18 16.57 -9.87
N LYS A 201 -8.80 16.10 -8.67
CA LYS A 201 -8.46 14.70 -8.39
C LYS A 201 -8.90 14.34 -6.98
N PRO A 202 -9.37 13.12 -6.71
CA PRO A 202 -9.72 12.74 -5.36
C PRO A 202 -8.49 12.68 -4.43
N LEU A 203 -8.66 13.06 -3.15
CA LEU A 203 -7.63 12.87 -2.11
C LEU A 203 -7.50 11.38 -1.79
N ILE A 204 -8.61 10.68 -1.57
CA ILE A 204 -8.63 9.23 -1.39
C ILE A 204 -9.30 8.57 -2.57
N TRP A 205 -8.71 7.46 -3.03
CA TRP A 205 -9.24 6.66 -4.11
C TRP A 205 -9.17 5.18 -3.77
N PHE A 206 -10.29 4.47 -3.96
CA PHE A 206 -10.35 3.03 -3.79
C PHE A 206 -10.30 2.34 -5.15
N ARG A 207 -9.78 1.11 -5.20
CA ARG A 207 -9.71 0.34 -6.43
C ARG A 207 -9.90 -1.15 -6.16
N SER A 208 -10.94 -1.73 -6.76
CA SER A 208 -11.18 -3.17 -6.74
C SER A 208 -10.24 -3.92 -7.70
N ASP A 209 -10.24 -5.26 -7.63
CA ASP A 209 -9.31 -6.11 -8.37
C ASP A 209 -9.45 -5.93 -9.89
N CYS A 210 -8.50 -5.23 -10.49
CA CYS A 210 -8.49 -4.92 -11.92
C CYS A 210 -8.03 -6.10 -12.78
N TYR A 211 -7.43 -7.11 -12.15
CA TYR A 211 -6.73 -8.21 -12.82
C TYR A 211 -7.28 -9.55 -12.35
N ARG A 212 -8.55 -9.57 -11.94
CA ARG A 212 -9.23 -10.76 -11.49
C ARG A 212 -9.24 -11.83 -12.58
N GLY A 213 -8.81 -13.03 -12.22
CA GLY A 213 -8.86 -14.20 -13.11
C GLY A 213 -7.77 -14.27 -14.17
N ILE A 214 -6.82 -13.32 -14.23
CA ILE A 214 -5.65 -13.48 -15.08
C ILE A 214 -4.71 -14.54 -14.51
N SER A 215 -3.92 -15.19 -15.37
CA SER A 215 -2.93 -16.17 -14.92
C SER A 215 -1.75 -15.49 -14.22
N ASP A 216 -1.01 -16.25 -13.41
CA ASP A 216 0.23 -15.78 -12.78
C ASP A 216 1.24 -15.29 -13.82
N LYS A 217 1.31 -15.95 -14.98
CA LYS A 217 2.17 -15.56 -16.09
C LYS A 217 1.77 -14.18 -16.62
N ASP A 218 0.49 -13.99 -16.94
CA ASP A 218 -0.01 -12.72 -17.48
C ASP A 218 0.15 -11.59 -16.45
N ARG A 219 -0.05 -11.89 -15.16
CA ARG A 219 0.15 -10.91 -14.08
C ARG A 219 1.58 -10.41 -14.03
N LYS A 220 2.56 -11.32 -14.15
CA LYS A 220 3.98 -10.98 -14.20
C LYS A 220 4.32 -10.16 -15.46
N GLU A 221 3.82 -10.55 -16.62
CA GLU A 221 4.03 -9.81 -17.87
C GLU A 221 3.47 -8.39 -17.80
N VAL A 222 2.26 -8.21 -17.29
CA VAL A 222 1.67 -6.88 -17.07
C VAL A 222 2.48 -6.10 -16.06
N PHE A 223 2.86 -6.70 -14.92
CA PHE A 223 3.64 -6.04 -13.87
C PHE A 223 4.98 -5.50 -14.39
N ASP A 224 5.69 -6.27 -15.22
CA ASP A 224 6.99 -5.88 -15.79
C ASP A 224 6.86 -4.89 -16.96
N SER A 225 5.68 -4.76 -17.59
CA SER A 225 5.46 -3.85 -18.73
C SER A 225 5.52 -2.35 -18.40
N PHE A 226 5.54 -1.99 -17.11
CA PHE A 226 5.51 -0.60 -16.63
C PHE A 226 6.89 -0.02 -16.28
N LEU A 227 7.96 -0.78 -16.51
CA LEU A 227 9.35 -0.39 -16.27
C LEU A 227 9.96 0.44 -17.41
#